data_AF-A0A2V6ZQJ8-F1
#
_entry.id   AF-A0A2V6ZQJ8-F1
#
_cell.length_a   1.000
_cell.length_b   1.000
_cell.length_c   1.000
_cell.angle_alpha   90.00
_cell.angle_beta   90.00
_cell.angle_gamma   90.00
#
_symmetry.space_group_name_H-M   'P 1'
#
loop_
_entity.id
_entity.type
_entity.pdbx_description
1 polymer ?
#
loop_
_entity_poly.entity_id
_entity_poly.type
_entity_poly.pdbx_seq_one_letter_code
_entity_poly.pdbx_strand_id
1 'polypeptide(L)'
;MARANSRIFPRSTCIVTGSPFLPMMLLSTGIASPCLARVRDRLDDTRIGSGLRNELSSGDRAAVPRRLAELRGTDRARAADRERKGPDMITRFDSLYAGHVDMDDIGYGGTAVNSRVFPNEHLVTTFAKARNLARLLDRCGYDTFWLAEHHFQREGYECIPNVLLLALDLAHQTQRLKMGCGFNITPMWHPLRLAEDFASVDVLTGGRVRFGVGRGYHTREVDTFGSPLLDQVANRELFEEQVEIIFKAFNNAAFSHEGKHYTIPARVPYRGYDLKDLTLVPRPVHPVECWQPIQSATPRGLDFMAKHGIKGLIGGGVAEGGAMRGVIEAYRDANRRAGRETELGEGLCIGFHFQLAATKEEAVKAAAGYFEENLKMFGPLRLVRSLSPEQIDVMADPKKAPYAGLPTIEEAADRGAYLCGPPAQIIDTLMRLEKEYPGLERVSVSHPMGASESLMLEQLEWFATEVMPAFTRRSRSTGAWARDPSLPIETD
;
A
#
# COMPACT_ATOMS: atom_id res chain seq x y z
N MET A 1 26.68 -19.14 55.00
CA MET A 1 26.46 -20.09 56.12
C MET A 1 24.97 -20.17 56.41
N ALA A 2 24.44 -21.40 56.51
CA ALA A 2 23.13 -21.85 57.02
C ALA A 2 21.83 -21.28 56.39
N ARG A 3 21.03 -22.04 55.61
CA ARG A 3 20.11 -23.18 55.98
C ARG A 3 18.94 -22.73 56.85
N ALA A 4 17.72 -23.26 56.78
CA ALA A 4 16.93 -24.15 55.91
C ALA A 4 15.53 -24.20 56.56
N ASN A 5 14.41 -24.37 55.86
CA ASN A 5 13.57 -25.59 55.81
C ASN A 5 12.14 -25.11 55.47
N SER A 6 11.38 -25.60 54.48
CA SER A 6 10.99 -26.96 54.06
C SER A 6 9.80 -27.56 54.84
N ARG A 7 8.76 -27.93 54.07
CA ARG A 7 7.80 -29.09 54.17
C ARG A 7 6.33 -28.68 53.92
N ILE A 8 5.40 -29.49 53.39
CA ILE A 8 5.28 -30.55 52.35
C ILE A 8 3.88 -31.18 52.55
N PHE A 9 3.02 -31.17 51.50
CA PHE A 9 2.02 -32.19 51.06
C PHE A 9 0.72 -32.49 51.88
N PRO A 10 -0.28 -33.26 51.36
CA PRO A 10 -1.05 -33.14 50.08
C PRO A 10 -2.54 -33.58 50.21
N ARG A 11 -3.30 -33.67 49.10
CA ARG A 11 -4.00 -34.92 48.66
C ARG A 11 -4.82 -34.78 47.37
N SER A 12 -4.70 -35.81 46.55
CA SER A 12 -5.39 -36.11 45.29
C SER A 12 -6.70 -36.88 45.53
N THR A 13 -7.65 -36.79 44.59
CA THR A 13 -8.62 -37.88 44.35
C THR A 13 -9.09 -37.90 42.88
N CYS A 14 -8.69 -38.93 42.15
CA CYS A 14 -9.37 -39.43 40.96
C CYS A 14 -10.60 -40.24 41.39
N ILE A 15 -11.73 -40.09 40.68
CA ILE A 15 -12.82 -41.07 40.69
C ILE A 15 -13.17 -41.39 39.24
N VAL A 16 -13.04 -42.67 38.91
CA VAL A 16 -13.48 -43.31 37.66
C VAL A 16 -14.63 -44.23 38.02
N THR A 17 -15.77 -44.05 37.36
CA THR A 17 -16.89 -45.00 37.20
C THR A 17 -17.57 -44.56 35.89
N GLY A 18 -17.79 -45.33 34.82
CA GLY A 18 -18.01 -46.76 34.65
C GLY A 18 -19.42 -46.94 34.07
N SER A 19 -19.57 -47.27 32.77
CA SER A 19 -20.61 -48.18 32.26
C SER A 19 -20.54 -48.42 30.73
N PRO A 20 -21.02 -49.58 30.24
CA PRO A 20 -20.74 -50.15 28.90
C PRO A 20 -21.94 -50.03 27.94
N PHE A 21 -21.75 -50.31 26.63
CA PHE A 21 -22.65 -51.11 25.76
C PHE A 21 -22.19 -51.06 24.28
N LEU A 22 -21.97 -52.25 23.69
CA LEU A 22 -21.90 -52.54 22.24
C LEU A 22 -23.35 -52.69 21.68
N PRO A 23 -23.66 -52.76 20.36
CA PRO A 23 -23.07 -53.74 19.42
C PRO A 23 -22.90 -53.36 17.92
N MET A 24 -22.00 -54.14 17.28
CA MET A 24 -21.99 -54.74 15.93
C MET A 24 -22.43 -54.00 14.64
N MET A 25 -21.47 -53.97 13.70
CA MET A 25 -21.47 -54.52 12.32
C MET A 25 -22.76 -54.51 11.47
N LEU A 26 -22.62 -53.95 10.26
CA LEU A 26 -23.02 -54.63 9.01
C LEU A 26 -22.23 -54.06 7.81
N LEU A 27 -21.48 -54.95 7.16
CA LEU A 27 -20.93 -54.79 5.81
C LEU A 27 -22.08 -54.87 4.80
N SER A 28 -22.07 -53.99 3.79
CA SER A 28 -22.53 -54.39 2.45
C SER A 28 -21.75 -53.64 1.38
N THR A 29 -21.33 -54.43 0.41
CA THR A 29 -20.51 -54.16 -0.77
C THR A 29 -21.28 -53.39 -1.84
N GLY A 30 -20.61 -52.49 -2.56
CA GLY A 30 -21.14 -51.88 -3.79
C GLY A 30 -20.03 -51.25 -4.63
N ILE A 31 -19.65 -51.93 -5.70
CA ILE A 31 -18.60 -51.58 -6.67
C ILE A 31 -19.14 -50.58 -7.71
N ALA A 32 -18.43 -49.47 -7.94
CA ALA A 32 -18.33 -48.68 -9.19
C ALA A 32 -17.42 -47.45 -8.91
N SER A 33 -16.46 -46.96 -9.69
CA SER A 33 -15.88 -47.22 -11.01
C SER A 33 -14.54 -46.43 -11.06
N PRO A 34 -13.48 -46.83 -11.78
CA PRO A 34 -12.15 -46.23 -11.67
C PRO A 34 -12.04 -44.94 -12.51
N CYS A 35 -12.54 -43.81 -11.99
CA CYS A 35 -12.30 -42.50 -12.64
C CYS A 35 -12.05 -41.33 -11.66
N LEU A 36 -12.04 -41.58 -10.34
CA LEU A 36 -11.90 -40.53 -9.32
C LEU A 36 -10.60 -40.61 -8.50
N ALA A 37 -9.70 -41.54 -8.81
CA ALA A 37 -8.47 -41.77 -8.04
C ALA A 37 -7.25 -40.93 -8.49
N ARG A 38 -7.41 -39.93 -9.39
CA ARG A 38 -6.29 -39.09 -9.87
C ARG A 38 -6.39 -37.60 -9.56
N VAL A 39 -7.33 -37.17 -8.73
CA VAL A 39 -7.48 -35.74 -8.34
C VAL A 39 -7.18 -35.49 -6.85
N ARG A 40 -6.72 -36.50 -6.10
CA ARG A 40 -6.55 -36.37 -4.64
C ARG A 40 -5.16 -35.88 -4.19
N ASP A 41 -4.18 -35.74 -5.08
CA ASP A 41 -2.78 -35.45 -4.69
C ASP A 41 -2.21 -34.08 -5.15
N ARG A 42 -3.03 -33.09 -5.55
CA ARG A 42 -2.53 -31.73 -5.87
C ARG A 42 -3.47 -30.59 -5.50
N LEU A 43 -3.96 -30.56 -4.25
CA LEU A 43 -4.72 -29.43 -3.74
C LEU A 43 -4.29 -29.09 -2.32
N ASP A 44 -3.06 -28.60 -2.16
CA ASP A 44 -2.67 -27.84 -0.98
C ASP A 44 -2.24 -26.42 -1.39
N ASP A 45 -2.75 -25.46 -0.60
CA ASP A 45 -2.42 -24.04 -0.51
C ASP A 45 -2.68 -23.09 -1.69
N THR A 46 -3.94 -23.02 -2.14
CA THR A 46 -4.46 -21.79 -2.78
C THR A 46 -5.82 -21.39 -2.21
N ARG A 47 -6.18 -20.10 -2.34
CA ARG A 47 -7.45 -19.45 -1.89
C ARG A 47 -8.72 -20.17 -2.40
N ILE A 48 -8.58 -20.99 -3.43
CA ILE A 48 -9.61 -21.84 -4.02
C ILE A 48 -9.92 -23.04 -3.10
N GLY A 49 -8.92 -23.62 -2.44
CA GLY A 49 -9.07 -24.81 -1.60
C GLY A 49 -9.78 -24.59 -0.27
N SER A 50 -9.73 -23.38 0.31
CA SER A 50 -10.40 -23.08 1.59
C SER A 50 -11.89 -22.75 1.42
N GLY A 51 -12.27 -22.03 0.36
CA GLY A 51 -13.67 -21.73 0.04
C GLY A 51 -14.45 -22.96 -0.44
N LEU A 52 -13.84 -23.81 -1.28
CA LEU A 52 -14.46 -25.06 -1.72
C LEU A 52 -14.70 -26.04 -0.58
N ARG A 53 -13.88 -26.05 0.47
CA ARG A 53 -14.06 -26.95 1.63
C ARG A 53 -15.32 -26.61 2.45
N ASN A 54 -15.69 -25.33 2.53
CA ASN A 54 -16.92 -24.89 3.22
C ASN A 54 -18.20 -25.11 2.37
N GLU A 55 -18.09 -25.09 1.05
CA GLU A 55 -19.23 -25.35 0.15
C GLU A 55 -19.43 -26.86 -0.12
N LEU A 56 -18.37 -27.67 -0.04
CA LEU A 56 -18.46 -29.13 -0.11
C LEU A 56 -19.08 -29.74 1.15
N SER A 57 -19.05 -29.05 2.30
CA SER A 57 -19.71 -29.49 3.53
C SER A 57 -21.21 -29.13 3.59
N SER A 58 -21.71 -28.25 2.70
CA SER A 58 -23.12 -27.84 2.64
C SER A 58 -23.99 -28.69 1.70
N GLY A 59 -23.39 -29.65 0.98
CA GLY A 59 -24.11 -30.61 0.13
C GLY A 59 -24.54 -30.07 -1.26
N ASP A 60 -24.25 -28.81 -1.58
CA ASP A 60 -24.61 -28.22 -2.88
C ASP A 60 -23.52 -28.48 -3.94
N ARG A 61 -23.70 -29.56 -4.71
CA ARG A 61 -22.78 -29.98 -5.78
C ARG A 61 -22.72 -29.01 -6.97
N ALA A 62 -23.60 -27.99 -7.05
CA ALA A 62 -23.65 -27.02 -8.15
C ALA A 62 -22.97 -25.67 -7.84
N ALA A 63 -22.53 -25.43 -6.60
CA ALA A 63 -21.91 -24.16 -6.18
C ALA A 63 -20.55 -23.90 -6.84
N VAL A 64 -19.70 -24.93 -6.91
CA VAL A 64 -18.33 -24.84 -7.45
C VAL A 64 -18.29 -24.51 -8.94
N PRO A 65 -19.08 -25.17 -9.82
CA PRO A 65 -19.15 -24.81 -11.24
C PRO A 65 -19.68 -23.39 -11.48
N ARG A 66 -20.64 -22.91 -10.67
CA ARG A 66 -21.20 -21.54 -10.79
C ARG A 66 -20.17 -20.47 -10.46
N ARG A 67 -19.41 -20.65 -9.37
CA ARG A 67 -18.39 -19.68 -8.96
C ARG A 67 -17.19 -19.61 -9.91
N LEU A 68 -16.80 -20.76 -10.49
CA LEU A 68 -15.83 -20.81 -11.58
C LEU A 68 -16.36 -20.15 -12.86
N ALA A 69 -17.66 -20.27 -13.14
CA ALA A 69 -18.30 -19.60 -14.27
C ALA A 69 -18.42 -18.08 -14.05
N GLU A 70 -18.67 -17.61 -12.82
CA GLU A 70 -18.67 -16.19 -12.45
C GLU A 70 -17.28 -15.56 -12.61
N LEU A 71 -16.22 -16.21 -12.12
CA LEU A 71 -14.85 -15.74 -12.28
C LEU A 71 -14.42 -15.68 -13.75
N ARG A 72 -14.75 -16.71 -14.54
CA ARG A 72 -14.53 -16.71 -15.99
C ARG A 72 -15.39 -15.68 -16.71
N GLY A 73 -16.59 -15.40 -16.19
CA GLY A 73 -17.49 -14.36 -16.67
C GLY A 73 -16.92 -12.96 -16.44
N THR A 74 -16.29 -12.72 -15.29
CA THR A 74 -15.61 -11.45 -14.98
C THR A 74 -14.37 -11.21 -15.84
N ASP A 75 -13.59 -12.26 -16.14
CA ASP A 75 -12.42 -12.14 -17.03
C ASP A 75 -12.84 -11.85 -18.48
N ARG A 76 -13.91 -12.51 -18.95
CA ARG A 76 -14.48 -12.23 -20.28
C ARG A 76 -15.13 -10.84 -20.36
N ALA A 77 -15.81 -10.40 -19.31
CA ALA A 77 -16.40 -9.07 -19.25
C ALA A 77 -15.33 -7.97 -19.23
N ARG A 78 -14.19 -8.18 -18.55
CA ARG A 78 -13.04 -7.27 -18.60
C ARG A 78 -12.37 -7.25 -19.97
N ALA A 79 -12.21 -8.40 -20.62
CA ALA A 79 -11.68 -8.47 -21.98
C ALA A 79 -12.59 -7.72 -22.98
N ALA A 80 -13.92 -7.86 -22.85
CA ALA A 80 -14.89 -7.15 -23.68
C ALA A 80 -14.97 -5.64 -23.39
N ASP A 81 -14.81 -5.22 -22.12
CA ASP A 81 -14.72 -3.80 -21.75
C ASP A 81 -13.41 -3.15 -22.24
N ARG A 82 -12.31 -3.93 -22.31
CA ARG A 82 -11.01 -3.53 -22.90
C ARG A 82 -11.08 -3.32 -24.41
N GLU A 83 -11.70 -4.24 -25.15
CA GLU A 83 -11.93 -4.05 -26.60
C GLU A 83 -12.74 -2.77 -26.90
N ARG A 84 -13.58 -2.33 -25.95
CA ARG A 84 -14.41 -1.13 -26.09
C ARG A 84 -13.70 0.19 -25.71
N LYS A 85 -12.60 0.16 -24.95
CA LYS A 85 -11.97 1.37 -24.35
C LYS A 85 -10.64 1.81 -24.98
N GLY A 86 -10.01 0.96 -25.81
CA GLY A 86 -8.62 1.18 -26.26
C GLY A 86 -7.61 0.82 -25.16
N PRO A 87 -6.28 0.81 -25.44
CA PRO A 87 -5.28 0.47 -24.44
C PRO A 87 -5.39 1.40 -23.23
N ASP A 88 -5.42 0.85 -22.02
CA ASP A 88 -5.60 1.60 -20.77
C ASP A 88 -4.41 2.54 -20.56
N MET A 89 -4.61 3.80 -20.94
CA MET A 89 -3.64 4.89 -20.82
C MET A 89 -3.46 5.37 -19.37
N ILE A 90 -2.42 6.18 -19.14
CA ILE A 90 -2.31 6.96 -17.90
C ILE A 90 -3.53 7.89 -17.84
N THR A 91 -4.44 7.63 -16.90
CA THR A 91 -5.73 8.33 -16.78
C THR A 91 -5.92 8.96 -15.41
N ARG A 92 -5.10 8.58 -14.43
CA ARG A 92 -5.19 9.06 -13.06
C ARG A 92 -3.84 9.62 -12.61
N PHE A 93 -3.88 10.83 -12.07
CA PHE A 93 -2.73 11.48 -11.46
C PHE A 93 -2.95 11.56 -9.96
N ASP A 94 -2.00 11.03 -9.22
CA ASP A 94 -1.96 11.06 -7.77
C ASP A 94 -0.91 12.06 -7.30
N SER A 95 -0.93 12.39 -6.02
CA SER A 95 0.18 13.07 -5.36
C SER A 95 0.47 12.45 -4.00
N LEU A 96 1.68 12.62 -3.49
CA LEU A 96 2.13 12.08 -2.22
C LEU A 96 2.74 13.18 -1.35
N TYR A 97 2.42 13.13 -0.05
CA TYR A 97 3.04 13.97 0.97
C TYR A 97 3.34 13.15 2.22
N ALA A 98 4.64 13.00 2.51
CA ALA A 98 5.12 12.20 3.64
C ALA A 98 5.10 12.95 4.99
N GLY A 99 4.67 14.21 5.00
CA GLY A 99 4.57 14.99 6.24
C GLY A 99 5.80 15.80 6.61
N HIS A 100 6.56 16.30 5.63
CA HIS A 100 7.71 17.16 5.91
C HIS A 100 7.30 18.62 6.11
N VAL A 101 7.86 19.25 7.14
CA VAL A 101 7.79 20.70 7.34
C VAL A 101 8.57 21.42 6.24
N ASP A 102 8.33 22.71 6.11
CA ASP A 102 9.18 23.58 5.29
C ASP A 102 10.56 23.66 5.93
N MET A 103 11.61 23.41 5.15
CA MET A 103 12.98 23.39 5.63
C MET A 103 13.82 24.44 4.93
N ASP A 104 14.53 25.22 5.73
CA ASP A 104 15.65 26.02 5.27
C ASP A 104 16.95 25.20 5.32
N ASP A 105 17.99 25.72 4.66
CA ASP A 105 19.34 25.14 4.70
C ASP A 105 19.35 23.66 4.24
N ILE A 106 18.73 23.39 3.10
CA ILE A 106 18.64 22.07 2.46
C ILE A 106 19.87 21.76 1.59
N GLY A 107 20.02 20.50 1.23
CA GLY A 107 21.07 19.99 0.35
C GLY A 107 22.25 19.40 1.12
N TYR A 108 23.28 18.98 0.39
CA TYR A 108 24.43 18.28 0.99
C TYR A 108 25.21 19.16 1.98
N GLY A 109 25.28 20.46 1.73
CA GLY A 109 25.92 21.42 2.63
C GLY A 109 25.04 21.84 3.82
N GLY A 110 23.75 21.53 3.74
CA GLY A 110 22.77 21.90 4.76
C GLY A 110 22.89 21.07 6.03
N THR A 111 22.25 21.52 7.10
CA THR A 111 22.26 20.87 8.42
C THR A 111 22.06 19.36 8.31
N ALA A 112 22.91 18.59 9.00
CA ALA A 112 22.84 17.14 9.00
C ALA A 112 21.47 16.65 9.52
N VAL A 113 20.92 15.60 8.93
CA VAL A 113 19.57 15.06 9.26
C VAL A 113 19.35 14.94 10.76
N ASN A 114 20.22 14.21 11.47
CA ASN A 114 20.10 13.95 12.92
C ASN A 114 20.39 15.17 13.81
N SER A 115 20.92 16.24 13.24
CA SER A 115 21.18 17.51 13.92
C SER A 115 20.04 18.52 13.74
N ARG A 116 19.10 18.27 12.81
CA ARG A 116 17.90 19.10 12.67
C ARG A 116 17.01 18.92 13.90
N VAL A 117 16.57 20.04 14.45
CA VAL A 117 15.59 20.08 15.53
C VAL A 117 14.66 21.25 15.27
N PHE A 118 13.37 20.96 15.10
CA PHE A 118 12.35 21.98 14.96
C PHE A 118 11.52 22.11 16.24
N PRO A 119 11.07 23.33 16.59
CA PRO A 119 10.13 23.52 17.68
C PRO A 119 8.76 22.93 17.30
N ASN A 120 7.96 22.58 18.31
CA ASN A 120 6.67 21.92 18.09
C ASN A 120 5.73 22.75 17.22
N GLU A 121 5.74 24.07 17.36
CA GLU A 121 4.96 25.01 16.56
C GLU A 121 5.24 24.84 15.06
N HIS A 122 6.49 24.57 14.70
CA HIS A 122 6.90 24.32 13.32
C HIS A 122 6.50 22.92 12.85
N LEU A 123 6.68 21.89 13.69
CA LEU A 123 6.25 20.51 13.37
C LEU A 123 4.75 20.41 13.08
N VAL A 124 3.93 21.19 13.82
CA VAL A 124 2.47 21.26 13.63
C VAL A 124 2.06 21.84 12.27
N THR A 125 2.92 22.64 11.62
CA THR A 125 2.62 23.22 10.29
C THR A 125 2.34 22.16 9.23
N THR A 126 2.89 20.96 9.40
CA THR A 126 2.66 19.77 8.58
C THR A 126 1.18 19.53 8.27
N PHE A 127 0.29 19.73 9.25
CA PHE A 127 -1.15 19.50 9.07
C PHE A 127 -1.84 20.60 8.26
N ALA A 128 -1.43 21.86 8.45
CA ALA A 128 -1.93 22.97 7.65
C ALA A 128 -1.48 22.82 6.18
N LYS A 129 -0.21 22.43 5.97
CA LYS A 129 0.34 22.11 4.66
C LYS A 129 -0.40 20.97 3.97
N ALA A 130 -0.62 19.85 4.66
CA ALA A 130 -1.42 18.73 4.13
C ALA A 130 -2.82 19.17 3.69
N ARG A 131 -3.46 20.03 4.48
CA ARG A 131 -4.78 20.59 4.19
C ARG A 131 -4.79 21.47 2.94
N ASN A 132 -3.81 22.36 2.81
CA ASN A 132 -3.71 23.27 1.67
C ASN A 132 -3.41 22.49 0.38
N LEU A 133 -2.52 21.50 0.45
CA LEU A 133 -2.27 20.55 -0.65
C LEU A 133 -3.55 19.80 -1.04
N ALA A 134 -4.26 19.19 -0.08
CA ALA A 134 -5.50 18.44 -0.37
C ALA A 134 -6.55 19.32 -1.08
N ARG A 135 -6.73 20.56 -0.64
CA ARG A 135 -7.67 21.50 -1.29
C ARG A 135 -7.24 21.86 -2.70
N LEU A 136 -5.95 22.05 -2.94
CA LEU A 136 -5.44 22.31 -4.29
C LEU A 136 -5.65 21.10 -5.19
N LEU A 137 -5.18 19.93 -4.75
CA LEU A 137 -5.26 18.67 -5.48
C LEU A 137 -6.72 18.34 -5.90
N ASP A 138 -7.68 18.55 -4.99
CA ASP A 138 -9.11 18.37 -5.27
C ASP A 138 -9.64 19.31 -6.35
N ARG A 139 -9.24 20.60 -6.31
CA ARG A 139 -9.61 21.59 -7.34
C ARG A 139 -8.97 21.29 -8.69
N CYS A 140 -7.72 20.85 -8.68
CA CYS A 140 -6.92 20.54 -9.86
C CYS A 140 -7.26 19.19 -10.51
N GLY A 141 -8.06 18.35 -9.83
CA GLY A 141 -8.56 17.09 -10.40
C GLY A 141 -7.61 15.90 -10.27
N TYR A 142 -6.71 15.92 -9.28
CA TYR A 142 -5.95 14.73 -8.90
C TYR A 142 -6.88 13.65 -8.32
N ASP A 143 -6.56 12.38 -8.52
CA ASP A 143 -7.39 11.25 -8.10
C ASP A 143 -7.18 10.90 -6.63
N THR A 144 -5.93 10.67 -6.22
CA THR A 144 -5.58 10.25 -4.86
C THR A 144 -4.44 11.07 -4.27
N PHE A 145 -4.59 11.49 -3.00
CA PHE A 145 -3.54 12.09 -2.20
C PHE A 145 -3.02 11.11 -1.14
N TRP A 146 -1.79 10.63 -1.32
CA TRP A 146 -1.15 9.63 -0.47
C TRP A 146 -0.45 10.28 0.73
N LEU A 147 -0.75 9.80 1.93
CA LEU A 147 -0.17 10.22 3.21
C LEU A 147 0.66 9.07 3.81
N ALA A 148 1.82 9.37 4.38
CA ALA A 148 2.69 8.37 5.02
C ALA A 148 2.64 8.45 6.55
N GLU A 149 2.60 7.29 7.23
CA GLU A 149 2.59 7.21 8.69
C GLU A 149 4.01 7.15 9.25
N HIS A 150 4.36 8.12 10.09
CA HIS A 150 5.69 8.26 10.71
C HIS A 150 5.65 8.89 12.09
N HIS A 151 6.66 8.60 12.91
CA HIS A 151 6.64 8.91 14.34
C HIS A 151 7.98 9.45 14.84
N PHE A 152 7.93 10.27 15.89
CA PHE A 152 9.10 10.70 16.66
C PHE A 152 10.19 11.46 15.86
N GLN A 153 9.83 12.05 14.72
CA GLN A 153 10.75 12.75 13.83
C GLN A 153 10.87 14.23 14.16
N ARG A 154 11.60 14.57 15.22
CA ARG A 154 11.88 15.96 15.59
C ARG A 154 12.66 16.73 14.52
N GLU A 155 13.26 16.00 13.58
CA GLU A 155 14.00 16.52 12.44
C GLU A 155 13.09 17.15 11.37
N GLY A 156 11.77 16.95 11.46
CA GLY A 156 10.78 17.61 10.60
C GLY A 156 10.51 16.91 9.27
N TYR A 157 11.10 15.74 9.00
CA TYR A 157 10.94 15.03 7.73
C TYR A 157 9.59 14.34 7.61
N GLU A 158 9.16 13.58 8.61
CA GLU A 158 7.94 12.78 8.50
C GLU A 158 7.11 12.90 9.78
N CYS A 159 6.21 13.89 9.80
CA CYS A 159 5.51 14.35 11.01
C CYS A 159 4.02 13.96 11.08
N ILE A 160 3.59 12.92 10.34
CA ILE A 160 2.19 12.45 10.33
C ILE A 160 2.08 11.10 11.06
N PRO A 161 1.68 11.07 12.34
CA PRO A 161 1.63 9.84 13.14
C PRO A 161 0.38 8.99 12.92
N ASN A 162 -0.69 9.55 12.34
CA ASN A 162 -1.93 8.82 12.09
C ASN A 162 -2.59 9.27 10.79
N VAL A 163 -2.39 8.47 9.74
CA VAL A 163 -2.89 8.78 8.40
C VAL A 163 -4.39 8.58 8.25
N LEU A 164 -5.04 7.71 9.04
CA LEU A 164 -6.49 7.52 8.99
C LEU A 164 -7.24 8.73 9.56
N LEU A 165 -6.78 9.26 10.69
CA LEU A 165 -7.36 10.46 11.30
C LEU A 165 -7.18 11.68 10.39
N LEU A 166 -5.99 11.86 9.83
CA LEU A 166 -5.74 12.95 8.89
C LEU A 166 -6.55 12.76 7.59
N ALA A 167 -6.61 11.55 7.03
CA ALA A 167 -7.42 11.26 5.85
C ALA A 167 -8.91 11.57 6.07
N LEU A 168 -9.45 11.29 7.26
CA LEU A 168 -10.82 11.63 7.61
C LEU A 168 -11.06 13.15 7.58
N ASP A 169 -10.20 13.94 8.24
CA ASP A 169 -10.27 15.41 8.23
C ASP A 169 -10.20 15.96 6.79
N LEU A 170 -9.19 15.54 6.03
CA LEU A 170 -8.97 16.01 4.67
C LEU A 170 -10.09 15.60 3.71
N ALA A 171 -10.65 14.40 3.89
CA ALA A 171 -11.79 13.97 3.11
C ALA A 171 -12.97 14.94 3.31
N HIS A 172 -13.32 15.31 4.55
CA HIS A 172 -14.44 16.26 4.78
C HIS A 172 -14.18 17.68 4.28
N GLN A 173 -12.94 18.01 3.93
CA GLN A 173 -12.56 19.31 3.37
C GLN A 173 -12.40 19.32 1.84
N THR A 174 -12.66 18.18 1.19
CA THR A 174 -12.54 17.98 -0.26
C THR A 174 -13.80 17.31 -0.81
N GLN A 175 -14.04 17.47 -2.11
CA GLN A 175 -15.27 16.98 -2.75
C GLN A 175 -15.07 15.64 -3.47
N ARG A 176 -13.95 15.48 -4.18
CA ARG A 176 -13.69 14.33 -5.07
C ARG A 176 -12.41 13.58 -4.72
N LEU A 177 -11.40 14.29 -4.23
CA LEU A 177 -10.10 13.74 -3.91
C LEU A 177 -10.24 12.55 -2.95
N LYS A 178 -9.54 11.46 -3.29
CA LYS A 178 -9.39 10.29 -2.41
C LYS A 178 -8.16 10.47 -1.54
N MET A 179 -8.22 9.92 -0.34
CA MET A 179 -7.09 9.95 0.60
C MET A 179 -6.47 8.56 0.68
N GLY A 180 -5.23 8.44 0.28
CA GLY A 180 -4.48 7.19 0.34
C GLY A 180 -3.74 7.07 1.66
N CYS A 181 -3.99 6.02 2.43
CA CYS A 181 -3.10 5.64 3.52
C CYS A 181 -1.89 4.94 2.91
N GLY A 182 -0.87 5.71 2.55
CA GLY A 182 0.37 5.28 1.90
C GLY A 182 1.61 5.44 2.79
N PHE A 183 1.73 4.77 3.95
CA PHE A 183 0.99 3.58 4.37
C PHE A 183 0.76 3.50 5.88
N ASN A 184 -0.30 2.79 6.31
CA ASN A 184 -0.41 2.38 7.71
C ASN A 184 0.67 1.32 7.99
N ILE A 185 1.57 1.56 8.94
CA ILE A 185 2.64 0.63 9.25
C ILE A 185 2.09 -0.44 10.19
N THR A 186 1.51 -1.49 9.60
CA THR A 186 0.69 -2.50 10.28
C THR A 186 1.32 -3.08 11.55
N PRO A 187 2.64 -3.35 11.62
CA PRO A 187 3.28 -3.83 12.84
C PRO A 187 3.17 -2.87 14.04
N MET A 188 2.91 -1.58 13.84
CA MET A 188 2.68 -0.60 14.93
C MET A 188 1.23 -0.57 15.42
N TRP A 189 0.34 -1.36 14.81
CA TRP A 189 -1.08 -1.42 15.13
C TRP A 189 -1.50 -2.78 15.70
N HIS A 190 -2.58 -2.79 16.48
CA HIS A 190 -3.36 -4.01 16.64
C HIS A 190 -4.24 -4.22 15.39
N PRO A 191 -4.23 -5.40 14.74
CA PRO A 191 -4.89 -5.58 13.44
C PRO A 191 -6.39 -5.33 13.48
N LEU A 192 -7.08 -5.71 14.58
CA LEU A 192 -8.51 -5.42 14.73
C LEU A 192 -8.80 -3.92 14.88
N ARG A 193 -7.92 -3.16 15.55
CA ARG A 193 -8.10 -1.72 15.72
C ARG A 193 -7.93 -0.99 14.40
N LEU A 194 -6.90 -1.34 13.64
CA LEU A 194 -6.70 -0.79 12.30
C LEU A 194 -7.87 -1.14 11.37
N ALA A 195 -8.43 -2.35 11.47
CA ALA A 195 -9.61 -2.74 10.70
C ALA A 195 -10.86 -1.93 11.08
N GLU A 196 -11.14 -1.76 12.38
CA GLU A 196 -12.26 -0.94 12.87
C GLU A 196 -12.13 0.52 12.46
N ASP A 197 -10.93 1.10 12.62
CA ASP A 197 -10.65 2.49 12.30
C ASP A 197 -10.82 2.72 10.79
N PHE A 198 -10.26 1.85 9.94
CA PHE A 198 -10.45 1.95 8.49
C PHE A 198 -11.93 1.79 8.09
N ALA A 199 -12.63 0.78 8.63
CA ALA A 199 -14.04 0.56 8.30
C ALA A 199 -14.92 1.76 8.70
N SER A 200 -14.61 2.39 9.83
CA SER A 200 -15.30 3.60 10.28
C SER A 200 -15.04 4.77 9.33
N VAL A 201 -13.79 4.98 8.93
CA VAL A 201 -13.42 6.05 8.00
C VAL A 201 -14.00 5.81 6.60
N ASP A 202 -14.06 4.56 6.12
CA ASP A 202 -14.70 4.18 4.86
C ASP A 202 -16.18 4.64 4.83
N VAL A 203 -16.92 4.36 5.90
CA VAL A 203 -18.32 4.78 6.05
C VAL A 203 -18.43 6.32 6.13
N LEU A 204 -17.62 6.96 6.98
CA LEU A 204 -17.70 8.41 7.24
C LEU A 204 -17.31 9.28 6.03
N THR A 205 -16.54 8.72 5.09
CA THR A 205 -16.05 9.43 3.91
C THR A 205 -16.73 9.03 2.61
N GLY A 206 -17.66 8.06 2.66
CA GLY A 206 -18.31 7.52 1.47
C GLY A 206 -17.33 6.77 0.55
N GLY A 207 -16.40 6.02 1.12
CA GLY A 207 -15.44 5.20 0.36
C GLY A 207 -14.31 5.99 -0.31
N ARG A 208 -14.01 7.21 0.15
CA ARG A 208 -12.94 8.05 -0.40
C ARG A 208 -11.57 7.79 0.22
N VAL A 209 -11.47 6.98 1.25
CA VAL A 209 -10.17 6.56 1.80
C VAL A 209 -9.72 5.24 1.17
N ARG A 210 -8.46 5.17 0.72
CA ARG A 210 -7.83 3.97 0.18
C ARG A 210 -7.01 3.31 1.26
N PHE A 211 -7.29 2.03 1.51
CA PHE A 211 -6.56 1.27 2.51
C PHE A 211 -5.15 0.99 2.01
N GLY A 212 -4.17 1.16 2.88
CA GLY A 212 -2.82 0.74 2.57
C GLY A 212 -2.06 0.29 3.80
N VAL A 213 -1.18 -0.66 3.55
CA VAL A 213 -0.41 -1.40 4.56
C VAL A 213 1.07 -1.33 4.24
N GLY A 214 1.87 -1.17 5.27
CA GLY A 214 3.32 -1.09 5.19
C GLY A 214 3.96 -1.85 6.34
N ARG A 215 5.20 -2.27 6.13
CA ARG A 215 5.97 -3.03 7.13
C ARG A 215 6.85 -2.14 8.02
N GLY A 216 7.12 -0.92 7.56
CA GLY A 216 8.01 0.04 8.22
C GLY A 216 9.47 -0.14 7.81
N TYR A 217 10.25 0.94 7.94
CA TYR A 217 11.69 0.97 7.68
C TYR A 217 12.50 1.75 8.74
N HIS A 218 11.84 2.56 9.57
CA HIS A 218 12.49 3.23 10.70
C HIS A 218 12.49 2.35 11.95
N THR A 219 13.68 1.93 12.39
CA THR A 219 13.87 1.20 13.66
C THR A 219 13.46 2.06 14.86
N ARG A 220 13.77 3.36 14.81
CA ARG A 220 13.32 4.35 15.81
C ARG A 220 11.81 4.27 16.06
N GLU A 221 11.03 4.05 15.01
CA GLU A 221 9.56 4.06 15.09
C GLU A 221 9.05 2.67 15.46
N VAL A 222 9.32 1.68 14.62
CA VAL A 222 8.70 0.35 14.70
C VAL A 222 9.10 -0.41 15.96
N ASP A 223 10.39 -0.40 16.34
CA ASP A 223 10.85 -1.09 17.55
C ASP A 223 10.39 -0.39 18.83
N THR A 224 10.15 0.93 18.78
CA THR A 224 9.65 1.70 19.93
C THR A 224 8.19 1.38 20.23
N PHE A 225 7.39 1.04 19.21
CA PHE A 225 6.05 0.47 19.36
C PHE A 225 6.06 -1.03 19.72
N GLY A 226 7.24 -1.62 19.95
CA GLY A 226 7.40 -3.01 20.41
C GLY A 226 7.41 -4.05 19.29
N SER A 227 7.54 -3.64 18.03
CA SER A 227 7.55 -4.55 16.87
C SER A 227 8.97 -4.84 16.38
N PRO A 228 9.28 -6.07 15.94
CA PRO A 228 10.67 -6.55 15.82
C PRO A 228 11.34 -6.16 14.50
N LEU A 229 11.45 -4.88 14.13
CA LEU A 229 11.97 -4.50 12.80
C LEU A 229 13.42 -4.94 12.59
N LEU A 230 14.26 -4.97 13.63
CA LEU A 230 15.62 -5.50 13.53
C LEU A 230 15.66 -6.98 13.12
N ASP A 231 14.64 -7.77 13.48
CA ASP A 231 14.42 -9.12 12.96
C ASP A 231 13.48 -9.07 11.75
N GLN A 232 14.09 -8.95 10.57
CA GLN A 232 13.36 -8.83 9.31
C GLN A 232 12.44 -10.02 9.01
N VAL A 233 12.73 -11.21 9.52
CA VAL A 233 11.89 -12.40 9.34
C VAL A 233 10.68 -12.32 10.27
N ALA A 234 10.89 -12.09 11.57
CA ALA A 234 9.82 -11.95 12.54
C ALA A 234 8.88 -10.78 12.20
N ASN A 235 9.43 -9.64 11.78
CA ASN A 235 8.63 -8.48 11.35
C ASN A 235 7.83 -8.76 10.07
N ARG A 236 8.35 -9.57 9.14
CA ARG A 236 7.58 -10.01 7.97
C ARG A 236 6.43 -10.94 8.35
N GLU A 237 6.70 -11.92 9.20
CA GLU A 237 5.69 -12.87 9.69
C GLU A 237 4.55 -12.16 10.43
N LEU A 238 4.90 -11.23 11.32
CA LEU A 238 3.92 -10.40 12.03
C LEU A 238 3.07 -9.58 11.05
N PHE A 239 3.71 -8.88 10.11
CA PHE A 239 3.01 -8.09 9.10
C PHE A 239 2.03 -8.94 8.26
N GLU A 240 2.48 -10.09 7.75
CA GLU A 240 1.64 -10.98 6.94
C GLU A 240 0.44 -11.51 7.74
N GLU A 241 0.66 -11.97 8.98
CA GLU A 241 -0.41 -12.46 9.86
C GLU A 241 -1.45 -11.36 10.18
N GLN A 242 -0.99 -10.14 10.49
CA GLN A 242 -1.87 -8.99 10.74
C GLN A 242 -2.73 -8.62 9.54
N VAL A 243 -2.15 -8.55 8.34
CA VAL A 243 -2.88 -8.25 7.10
C VAL A 243 -3.90 -9.35 6.79
N GLU A 244 -3.56 -10.62 7.03
CA GLU A 244 -4.51 -11.72 6.88
C GLU A 244 -5.69 -11.62 7.87
N ILE A 245 -5.44 -11.23 9.12
CA ILE A 245 -6.49 -10.97 10.12
C ILE A 245 -7.40 -9.82 9.65
N ILE A 246 -6.82 -8.71 9.18
CA ILE A 246 -7.60 -7.56 8.68
C ILE A 246 -8.49 -7.97 7.51
N PHE A 247 -7.96 -8.73 6.54
CA PHE A 247 -8.78 -9.22 5.43
C PHE A 247 -9.83 -10.24 5.87
N LYS A 248 -9.57 -11.08 6.88
CA LYS A 248 -10.62 -11.92 7.48
C LYS A 248 -11.73 -11.05 8.08
N ALA A 249 -11.38 -9.99 8.80
CA ALA A 249 -12.31 -9.08 9.44
C ALA A 249 -13.18 -8.30 8.43
N PHE A 250 -12.61 -7.85 7.31
CA PHE A 250 -13.37 -7.16 6.26
C PHE A 250 -14.32 -8.09 5.49
N ASN A 251 -13.86 -9.29 5.14
CA ASN A 251 -14.53 -10.11 4.12
C ASN A 251 -15.48 -11.17 4.69
N ASN A 252 -15.50 -11.41 5.99
CA ASN A 252 -16.36 -12.43 6.60
C ASN A 252 -17.36 -11.79 7.56
N ALA A 253 -18.58 -12.35 7.63
CA ALA A 253 -19.59 -11.91 8.58
C ALA A 253 -19.15 -12.18 10.03
N ALA A 254 -18.49 -13.32 10.27
CA ALA A 254 -17.81 -13.66 11.52
C ALA A 254 -16.53 -14.44 11.19
N PHE A 255 -15.51 -14.35 12.04
CA PHE A 255 -14.23 -15.04 11.83
C PHE A 255 -13.51 -15.38 13.14
N SER A 256 -12.55 -16.30 13.01
CA SER A 256 -11.53 -16.57 14.01
C SER A 256 -10.16 -16.73 13.35
N HIS A 257 -9.10 -16.62 14.15
CA HIS A 257 -7.71 -16.75 13.74
C HIS A 257 -6.90 -17.36 14.89
N GLU A 258 -6.13 -18.39 14.58
CA GLU A 258 -5.11 -18.95 15.47
C GLU A 258 -3.80 -19.00 14.67
N GLY A 259 -2.89 -18.11 15.03
CA GLY A 259 -1.61 -17.91 14.34
C GLY A 259 -0.45 -17.88 15.33
N LYS A 260 0.72 -17.48 14.84
CA LYS A 260 1.94 -17.43 15.66
C LYS A 260 1.89 -16.25 16.63
N HIS A 261 1.31 -15.13 16.20
CA HIS A 261 1.29 -13.88 16.93
C HIS A 261 -0.06 -13.59 17.59
N TYR A 262 -1.16 -14.10 17.04
CA TYR A 262 -2.51 -13.79 17.49
C TYR A 262 -3.40 -15.02 17.68
N THR A 263 -4.17 -15.01 18.77
CA THR A 263 -5.35 -15.86 18.96
C THR A 263 -6.58 -14.96 19.07
N ILE A 264 -7.44 -15.01 18.05
CA ILE A 264 -8.61 -14.12 17.91
C ILE A 264 -9.85 -14.97 17.62
N PRO A 265 -10.93 -14.85 18.42
CA PRO A 265 -11.01 -14.13 19.69
C PRO A 265 -10.11 -14.72 20.78
N ALA A 266 -9.90 -13.95 21.85
CA ALA A 266 -9.39 -14.51 23.10
C ALA A 266 -10.36 -15.58 23.62
N ARG A 267 -9.83 -16.68 24.16
CA ARG A 267 -10.60 -17.82 24.67
C ARG A 267 -11.17 -17.47 26.05
N VAL A 268 -12.31 -16.77 26.06
CA VAL A 268 -12.98 -16.29 27.27
C VAL A 268 -14.47 -16.60 27.26
N PRO A 269 -15.10 -16.82 28.44
CA PRO A 269 -16.55 -16.89 28.54
C PRO A 269 -17.16 -15.51 28.31
N TYR A 270 -18.25 -15.45 27.55
CA TYR A 270 -18.97 -14.23 27.26
C TYR A 270 -20.48 -14.50 27.27
N ARG A 271 -21.22 -13.82 28.16
CA ARG A 271 -22.70 -13.88 28.25
C ARG A 271 -23.30 -15.30 28.16
N GLY A 272 -22.70 -16.27 28.83
CA GLY A 272 -23.22 -17.65 28.93
C GLY A 272 -22.77 -18.62 27.83
N TYR A 273 -21.84 -18.21 26.95
CA TYR A 273 -21.17 -19.08 25.99
C TYR A 273 -19.65 -18.82 25.94
N ASP A 274 -18.87 -19.73 25.37
CA ASP A 274 -17.45 -19.48 25.11
C ASP A 274 -17.29 -18.75 23.78
N LEU A 275 -16.58 -17.62 23.79
CA LEU A 275 -16.37 -16.80 22.60
C LEU A 275 -15.49 -17.55 21.58
N LYS A 276 -16.04 -17.83 20.40
CA LYS A 276 -15.39 -18.63 19.34
C LYS A 276 -15.09 -17.85 18.07
N ASP A 277 -15.91 -16.85 17.77
CA ASP A 277 -15.82 -16.01 16.58
C ASP A 277 -16.07 -14.53 16.92
N LEU A 278 -15.57 -13.65 16.06
CA LEU A 278 -15.79 -12.20 16.12
C LEU A 278 -16.41 -11.68 14.84
N THR A 279 -17.23 -10.64 14.99
CA THR A 279 -17.71 -9.80 13.89
C THR A 279 -17.02 -8.44 13.99
N LEU A 280 -16.47 -7.94 12.89
CA LEU A 280 -15.99 -6.55 12.82
C LEU A 280 -17.19 -5.61 12.71
N VAL A 281 -17.25 -4.57 13.54
CA VAL A 281 -18.40 -3.65 13.59
C VAL A 281 -17.92 -2.18 13.54
N PRO A 282 -18.23 -1.42 12.48
CA PRO A 282 -18.81 -1.88 11.22
C PRO A 282 -17.78 -2.66 10.38
N ARG A 283 -18.25 -3.40 9.37
CA ARG A 283 -17.41 -3.79 8.24
C ARG A 283 -17.37 -2.65 7.21
N PRO A 284 -16.32 -2.56 6.37
CA PRO A 284 -16.33 -1.66 5.22
C PRO A 284 -17.56 -1.93 4.35
N VAL A 285 -18.21 -0.87 3.90
CA VAL A 285 -19.43 -0.96 3.08
C VAL A 285 -19.14 -0.75 1.60
N HIS A 286 -17.94 -0.26 1.27
CA HIS A 286 -17.41 -0.16 -0.07
C HIS A 286 -16.33 -1.23 -0.34
N PRO A 287 -16.05 -1.58 -1.61
CA PRO A 287 -14.95 -2.48 -1.95
C PRO A 287 -13.61 -1.95 -1.44
N VAL A 288 -12.93 -2.74 -0.61
CA VAL A 288 -11.63 -2.36 -0.04
C VAL A 288 -10.52 -2.67 -1.03
N GLU A 289 -10.03 -1.62 -1.68
CA GLU A 289 -8.78 -1.66 -2.42
C GLU A 289 -7.60 -1.47 -1.46
N CYS A 290 -6.67 -2.43 -1.44
CA CYS A 290 -5.50 -2.39 -0.56
C CYS A 290 -4.23 -2.10 -1.36
N TRP A 291 -3.41 -1.19 -0.83
CA TRP A 291 -2.14 -0.77 -1.40
C TRP A 291 -0.96 -1.11 -0.49
N GLN A 292 0.22 -1.35 -1.06
CA GLN A 292 1.47 -1.56 -0.32
C GLN A 292 2.66 -0.97 -1.08
N PRO A 293 3.68 -0.42 -0.38
CA PRO A 293 4.88 0.08 -1.05
C PRO A 293 5.74 -1.09 -1.54
N ILE A 294 6.35 -0.94 -2.71
CA ILE A 294 7.31 -1.89 -3.26
C ILE A 294 8.71 -1.29 -3.24
N GLN A 295 9.35 -1.32 -2.07
CA GLN A 295 10.76 -0.93 -1.89
C GLN A 295 11.75 -2.07 -2.24
N SER A 296 11.25 -3.29 -2.35
CA SER A 296 12.04 -4.47 -2.70
C SER A 296 11.19 -5.48 -3.46
N ALA A 297 11.65 -5.95 -4.61
CA ALA A 297 11.00 -7.01 -5.39
C ALA A 297 11.37 -8.41 -4.89
N THR A 298 11.28 -8.65 -3.57
CA THR A 298 11.52 -10.00 -3.06
C THR A 298 10.36 -10.92 -3.45
N PRO A 299 10.61 -12.16 -3.92
CA PRO A 299 9.55 -13.07 -4.34
C PRO A 299 8.47 -13.27 -3.28
N ARG A 300 8.87 -13.52 -2.02
CA ARG A 300 7.92 -13.67 -0.88
C ARG A 300 6.97 -12.47 -0.75
N GLY A 301 7.50 -11.24 -0.80
CA GLY A 301 6.70 -10.03 -0.67
C GLY A 301 5.72 -9.83 -1.83
N LEU A 302 6.19 -10.03 -3.06
CA LEU A 302 5.35 -9.90 -4.25
C LEU A 302 4.31 -11.01 -4.36
N ASP A 303 4.66 -12.24 -3.99
CA ASP A 303 3.74 -13.37 -3.95
C ASP A 303 2.67 -13.19 -2.86
N PHE A 304 3.01 -12.59 -1.72
CA PHE A 304 2.01 -12.21 -0.70
C PHE A 304 1.03 -11.16 -1.23
N MET A 305 1.55 -10.08 -1.86
CA MET A 305 0.71 -9.08 -2.51
C MET A 305 -0.20 -9.72 -3.56
N ALA A 306 0.35 -10.61 -4.38
CA ALA A 306 -0.40 -11.33 -5.37
C ALA A 306 -1.45 -12.27 -4.75
N LYS A 307 -1.15 -13.05 -3.71
CA LYS A 307 -2.14 -13.90 -3.01
C LYS A 307 -3.38 -13.11 -2.57
N HIS A 308 -3.17 -11.88 -2.09
CA HIS A 308 -4.22 -11.05 -1.53
C HIS A 308 -4.85 -10.07 -2.51
N GLY A 309 -4.26 -9.85 -3.68
CA GLY A 309 -4.73 -8.85 -4.66
C GLY A 309 -4.37 -7.41 -4.25
N ILE A 310 -3.25 -7.24 -3.54
CA ILE A 310 -2.75 -5.95 -3.09
C ILE A 310 -2.08 -5.24 -4.26
N LYS A 311 -2.45 -3.97 -4.48
CA LYS A 311 -1.87 -3.08 -5.48
C LYS A 311 -0.56 -2.48 -4.99
N GLY A 312 0.32 -2.13 -5.92
CA GLY A 312 1.68 -1.67 -5.60
C GLY A 312 1.88 -0.18 -5.80
N LEU A 313 2.53 0.49 -4.85
CA LEU A 313 3.07 1.83 -5.05
C LEU A 313 4.60 1.74 -5.14
N ILE A 314 5.15 2.18 -6.26
CA ILE A 314 6.59 2.31 -6.49
C ILE A 314 6.91 3.80 -6.40
N GLY A 315 7.80 4.20 -5.49
CA GLY A 315 8.20 5.59 -5.32
C GLY A 315 9.62 5.72 -4.76
N GLY A 316 10.13 6.95 -4.69
CA GLY A 316 11.46 7.26 -4.14
C GLY A 316 12.59 6.47 -4.81
N GLY A 317 13.53 5.98 -4.00
CA GLY A 317 14.77 5.33 -4.47
C GLY A 317 14.63 4.11 -5.39
N VAL A 318 13.45 3.49 -5.52
CA VAL A 318 13.21 2.43 -6.53
C VAL A 318 12.92 3.01 -7.91
N ALA A 319 12.10 4.07 -7.98
CA ALA A 319 11.86 4.82 -9.21
C ALA A 319 13.13 5.59 -9.61
N GLU A 320 13.80 6.20 -8.63
CA GLU A 320 14.98 7.03 -8.86
C GLU A 320 16.26 6.21 -9.12
N GLY A 321 16.38 5.04 -8.48
CA GLY A 321 17.58 4.20 -8.53
C GLY A 321 17.66 3.22 -9.71
N GLY A 322 16.74 3.31 -10.68
CA GLY A 322 16.77 2.50 -11.92
C GLY A 322 16.36 1.02 -11.75
N ALA A 323 15.76 0.64 -10.62
CA ALA A 323 15.28 -0.72 -10.38
C ALA A 323 13.83 -0.96 -10.83
N MET A 324 13.14 0.12 -11.26
CA MET A 324 11.71 0.14 -11.57
C MET A 324 11.28 -0.97 -12.53
N ARG A 325 11.99 -1.16 -13.66
CA ARG A 325 11.62 -2.15 -14.68
C ARG A 325 11.56 -3.58 -14.15
N GLY A 326 12.63 -4.00 -13.45
CA GLY A 326 12.70 -5.34 -12.86
C GLY A 326 11.63 -5.57 -11.79
N VAL A 327 11.26 -4.52 -11.04
CA VAL A 327 10.18 -4.58 -10.06
C VAL A 327 8.82 -4.78 -10.73
N ILE A 328 8.53 -4.04 -11.81
CA ILE A 328 7.27 -4.15 -12.56
C ILE A 328 7.14 -5.53 -13.18
N GLU A 329 8.19 -6.04 -13.82
CA GLU A 329 8.23 -7.39 -14.39
C GLU A 329 7.99 -8.45 -13.31
N ALA A 330 8.69 -8.35 -12.17
CA ALA A 330 8.53 -9.27 -11.06
C ALA A 330 7.12 -9.24 -10.44
N TYR A 331 6.49 -8.07 -10.36
CA TYR A 331 5.11 -7.92 -9.87
C TYR A 331 4.11 -8.61 -10.80
N ARG A 332 4.23 -8.42 -12.12
CA ARG A 332 3.42 -9.15 -13.11
C ARG A 332 3.62 -10.67 -12.97
N ASP A 333 4.87 -11.12 -12.84
CA ASP A 333 5.17 -12.54 -12.75
C ASP A 333 4.63 -13.17 -11.45
N ALA A 334 4.61 -12.41 -10.35
CA ALA A 334 3.95 -12.83 -9.11
C ALA A 334 2.43 -12.95 -9.27
N ASN A 335 1.79 -12.00 -9.97
CA ASN A 335 0.37 -12.10 -10.31
C ASN A 335 0.07 -13.34 -11.16
N ARG A 336 0.91 -13.61 -12.18
CA ARG A 336 0.80 -14.82 -13.00
C ARG A 336 0.93 -16.09 -12.18
N ARG A 337 1.92 -16.18 -11.27
CA ARG A 337 2.07 -17.31 -10.34
C ARG A 337 0.84 -17.51 -9.45
N ALA A 338 0.17 -16.42 -9.08
CA ALA A 338 -1.09 -16.45 -8.34
C ALA A 338 -2.35 -16.70 -9.21
N GLY A 339 -2.17 -16.99 -10.50
CA GLY A 339 -3.25 -17.31 -11.43
C GLY A 339 -3.99 -16.09 -11.99
N ARG A 340 -3.39 -14.90 -11.96
CA ARG A 340 -3.94 -13.69 -12.57
C ARG A 340 -3.03 -13.20 -13.70
N GLU A 341 -3.54 -13.21 -14.92
CA GLU A 341 -2.87 -12.55 -16.03
C GLU A 341 -3.08 -11.04 -15.93
N THR A 342 -1.98 -10.29 -15.93
CA THR A 342 -1.98 -8.83 -15.85
C THR A 342 -1.01 -8.27 -16.89
N GLU A 343 -1.30 -7.07 -17.38
CA GLU A 343 -0.35 -6.34 -18.23
C GLU A 343 0.79 -5.73 -17.42
N LEU A 344 1.87 -5.32 -18.10
CA LEU A 344 2.97 -4.61 -17.44
C LEU A 344 2.48 -3.25 -16.95
N GLY A 345 2.63 -2.97 -15.66
CA GLY A 345 2.12 -1.75 -15.00
C GLY A 345 0.73 -1.88 -14.38
N GLU A 346 -0.03 -2.94 -14.70
CA GLU A 346 -1.38 -3.13 -14.18
C GLU A 346 -1.38 -3.29 -12.65
N GLY A 347 -2.24 -2.53 -11.97
CA GLY A 347 -2.34 -2.54 -10.51
C GLY A 347 -1.19 -1.81 -9.79
N LEU A 348 -0.34 -1.08 -10.52
CA LEU A 348 0.75 -0.28 -9.95
C LEU A 348 0.44 1.22 -9.96
N CYS A 349 1.10 1.95 -9.06
CA CYS A 349 1.30 3.39 -9.08
C CYS A 349 2.80 3.63 -9.23
N ILE A 350 3.22 4.48 -10.17
CA ILE A 350 4.61 4.89 -10.27
C ILE A 350 4.72 6.34 -9.84
N GLY A 351 5.51 6.59 -8.80
CA GLY A 351 5.76 7.89 -8.20
C GLY A 351 7.02 8.53 -8.73
N PHE A 352 6.93 9.81 -9.11
CA PHE A 352 8.05 10.64 -9.51
C PHE A 352 8.12 11.92 -8.68
N HIS A 353 9.33 12.33 -8.34
CA HIS A 353 9.58 13.73 -8.03
C HIS A 353 9.67 14.55 -9.32
N PHE A 354 9.23 15.80 -9.27
CA PHE A 354 9.25 16.67 -10.45
C PHE A 354 9.55 18.12 -10.11
N GLN A 355 10.02 18.85 -11.12
CA GLN A 355 10.23 20.29 -11.09
C GLN A 355 10.01 20.85 -12.50
N LEU A 356 8.99 21.70 -12.63
CA LEU A 356 8.71 22.46 -13.84
C LEU A 356 9.51 23.76 -13.86
N ALA A 357 10.01 24.13 -15.03
CA ALA A 357 10.60 25.44 -15.33
C ALA A 357 10.52 25.72 -16.84
N ALA A 358 10.91 26.94 -17.27
CA ALA A 358 10.91 27.28 -18.70
C ALA A 358 11.99 26.53 -19.49
N THR A 359 13.05 26.07 -18.81
CA THR A 359 14.12 25.24 -19.38
C THR A 359 14.48 24.09 -18.45
N LYS A 360 15.16 23.07 -18.98
CA LYS A 360 15.62 21.94 -18.17
C LYS A 360 16.69 22.38 -17.16
N GLU A 361 17.57 23.28 -17.58
CA GLU A 361 18.66 23.82 -16.79
C GLU A 361 18.13 24.59 -15.56
N GLU A 362 17.09 25.40 -15.74
CA GLU A 362 16.43 26.08 -14.63
C GLU A 362 15.73 25.11 -13.67
N ALA A 363 15.05 24.09 -14.20
CA ALA A 363 14.39 23.08 -13.37
C ALA A 363 15.40 22.29 -12.52
N VAL A 364 16.49 21.84 -13.14
CA VAL A 364 17.60 21.15 -12.47
C VAL A 364 18.16 22.02 -11.35
N LYS A 365 18.47 23.29 -11.65
CA LYS A 365 18.99 24.23 -10.65
C LYS A 365 18.03 24.43 -9.48
N ALA A 366 16.73 24.56 -9.76
CA ALA A 366 15.71 24.77 -8.74
C ALA A 366 15.51 23.55 -7.83
N ALA A 367 15.63 22.33 -8.37
CA ALA A 367 15.41 21.11 -7.62
C ALA A 367 16.66 20.51 -6.96
N ALA A 368 17.86 20.97 -7.31
CA ALA A 368 19.13 20.42 -6.82
C ALA A 368 19.18 20.26 -5.30
N GLY A 369 18.96 21.34 -4.54
CA GLY A 369 19.03 21.31 -3.08
C GLY A 369 18.02 20.32 -2.45
N TYR A 370 16.82 20.21 -3.01
CA TYR A 370 15.83 19.27 -2.50
C TYR A 370 16.13 17.82 -2.85
N PHE A 371 16.67 17.57 -4.05
CA PHE A 371 17.14 16.25 -4.45
C PHE A 371 18.26 15.76 -3.53
N GLU A 372 19.24 16.61 -3.26
CA GLU A 372 20.34 16.33 -2.33
C GLU A 372 19.82 16.07 -0.91
N GLU A 373 18.88 16.89 -0.41
CA GLU A 373 18.27 16.70 0.91
C GLU A 373 17.53 15.35 1.02
N ASN A 374 16.82 14.98 -0.05
CA ASN A 374 16.11 13.70 -0.14
C ASN A 374 17.09 12.52 -0.05
N LEU A 375 18.21 12.58 -0.77
CA LEU A 375 19.27 11.57 -0.69
C LEU A 375 19.90 11.53 0.71
N LYS A 376 20.12 12.69 1.33
CA LYS A 376 20.67 12.80 2.69
C LYS A 376 19.78 12.13 3.72
N MET A 377 18.45 12.24 3.59
CA MET A 377 17.48 11.57 4.45
C MET A 377 17.42 10.06 4.20
N PHE A 378 17.28 9.63 2.94
CA PHE A 378 16.98 8.23 2.61
C PHE A 378 18.19 7.32 2.42
N GLY A 379 19.38 7.89 2.17
CA GLY A 379 20.62 7.14 2.00
C GLY A 379 21.01 6.32 3.23
N PRO A 380 21.11 6.91 4.43
CA PRO A 380 21.41 6.18 5.67
C PRO A 380 20.38 5.08 6.00
N LEU A 381 19.15 5.21 5.50
CA LEU A 381 18.09 4.21 5.65
C LEU A 381 18.16 3.09 4.60
N ARG A 382 19.16 3.13 3.70
CA ARG A 382 19.39 2.17 2.61
C ARG A 382 18.21 2.03 1.66
N LEU A 383 17.43 3.11 1.50
CA LEU A 383 16.32 3.17 0.56
C LEU A 383 16.73 3.61 -0.85
N VAL A 384 17.95 4.16 -0.99
CA VAL A 384 18.58 4.48 -2.28
C VAL A 384 19.65 3.44 -2.58
N ARG A 385 19.29 2.40 -3.34
CA ARG A 385 20.13 1.20 -3.52
C ARG A 385 21.40 1.42 -4.35
N SER A 386 21.45 2.51 -5.11
CA SER A 386 22.61 2.86 -5.94
C SER A 386 23.78 3.41 -5.12
N LEU A 387 23.56 3.82 -3.87
CA LEU A 387 24.61 4.40 -3.03
C LEU A 387 25.52 3.33 -2.41
N SER A 388 26.83 3.56 -2.47
CA SER A 388 27.82 2.75 -1.76
C SER A 388 27.81 3.05 -0.25
N PRO A 389 28.34 2.15 0.60
CA PRO A 389 28.53 2.44 2.02
C PRO A 389 29.33 3.73 2.28
N GLU A 390 30.39 3.96 1.50
CA GLU A 390 31.25 5.14 1.61
C GLU A 390 30.48 6.43 1.26
N GLN A 391 29.62 6.38 0.23
CA GLN A 391 28.75 7.49 -0.14
C GLN A 391 27.71 7.78 0.95
N ILE A 392 27.16 6.74 1.58
CA ILE A 392 26.22 6.91 2.70
C ILE A 392 26.92 7.57 3.89
N ASP A 393 28.12 7.11 4.24
CA ASP A 393 28.88 7.62 5.39
C ASP A 393 29.30 9.08 5.19
N VAL A 394 29.80 9.45 4.01
CA VAL A 394 30.25 10.83 3.73
C VAL A 394 29.07 11.81 3.63
N MET A 395 27.91 11.35 3.19
CA MET A 395 26.69 12.16 3.05
C MET A 395 26.12 12.63 4.40
N ALA A 396 26.46 11.95 5.50
CA ALA A 396 26.09 12.39 6.84
C ALA A 396 26.89 13.61 7.34
N ASP A 397 28.01 13.95 6.69
CA ASP A 397 28.88 15.07 7.07
C ASP A 397 28.73 16.25 6.10
N PRO A 398 28.03 17.34 6.50
CA PRO A 398 27.73 18.46 5.60
C PRO A 398 28.98 19.23 5.15
N LYS A 399 30.12 19.05 5.83
CA LYS A 399 31.39 19.66 5.40
C LYS A 399 32.06 18.89 4.27
N LYS A 400 31.72 17.60 4.09
CA LYS A 400 32.34 16.71 3.10
C LYS A 400 31.40 16.37 1.95
N ALA A 401 30.12 16.19 2.23
CA ALA A 401 29.12 15.73 1.26
C ALA A 401 29.12 16.52 -0.06
N PRO A 402 29.21 17.88 -0.08
CA PRO A 402 29.25 18.65 -1.32
C PRO A 402 30.44 18.33 -2.25
N TYR A 403 31.51 17.74 -1.71
CA TYR A 403 32.75 17.47 -2.44
C TYR A 403 33.01 15.98 -2.66
N ALA A 404 32.05 15.12 -2.32
CA ALA A 404 32.24 13.68 -2.23
C ALA A 404 31.82 12.89 -3.49
N GLY A 405 31.50 13.56 -4.59
CA GLY A 405 31.05 12.90 -5.83
C GLY A 405 29.76 12.10 -5.62
N LEU A 406 28.83 12.66 -4.83
CA LEU A 406 27.50 12.07 -4.64
C LEU A 406 26.63 12.27 -5.89
N PRO A 407 25.59 11.44 -6.09
CA PRO A 407 24.71 11.54 -7.25
C PRO A 407 24.12 12.94 -7.41
N THR A 408 23.98 13.40 -8.65
CA THR A 408 23.44 14.72 -8.95
C THR A 408 22.04 14.64 -9.56
N ILE A 409 21.31 15.75 -9.49
CA ILE A 409 19.97 15.84 -10.07
C ILE A 409 20.00 15.75 -11.60
N GLU A 410 21.07 16.20 -12.26
CA GLU A 410 21.26 16.06 -13.71
C GLU A 410 21.22 14.60 -14.13
N GLU A 411 21.95 13.74 -13.43
CA GLU A 411 21.97 12.30 -13.70
C GLU A 411 20.60 11.67 -13.48
N ALA A 412 19.87 12.09 -12.43
CA ALA A 412 18.53 11.61 -12.16
C ALA A 412 17.51 12.08 -13.22
N ALA A 413 17.62 13.34 -13.67
CA ALA A 413 16.79 13.91 -14.71
C ALA A 413 17.03 13.25 -16.07
N ASP A 414 18.30 12.99 -16.42
CA ASP A 414 18.68 12.32 -17.67
C ASP A 414 18.16 10.88 -17.76
N ARG A 415 18.11 10.19 -16.61
CA ARG A 415 17.57 8.83 -16.52
C ARG A 415 16.04 8.78 -16.44
N GLY A 416 15.35 9.92 -16.36
CA GLY A 416 13.90 9.99 -16.17
C GLY A 416 13.44 9.54 -14.77
N ALA A 417 14.37 9.48 -13.82
CA ALA A 417 14.13 9.17 -12.41
C ALA A 417 13.51 10.37 -11.67
N TYR A 418 13.84 11.58 -12.12
CA TYR A 418 13.26 12.84 -11.65
C TYR A 418 12.75 13.62 -12.87
N LEU A 419 11.52 14.11 -12.84
CA LEU A 419 10.90 14.80 -13.97
C LEU A 419 11.24 16.30 -13.93
N CYS A 420 12.32 16.72 -14.60
CA CYS A 420 12.76 18.11 -14.66
C CYS A 420 12.62 18.72 -16.06
N GLY A 421 12.01 19.91 -16.14
CA GLY A 421 12.04 20.77 -17.33
C GLY A 421 10.69 21.35 -17.72
N PRO A 422 10.53 21.79 -18.98
CA PRO A 422 9.25 22.33 -19.46
C PRO A 422 8.14 21.28 -19.49
N PRO A 423 6.85 21.69 -19.41
CA PRO A 423 5.73 20.75 -19.43
C PRO A 423 5.78 19.75 -20.61
N ALA A 424 6.15 20.21 -21.81
CA ALA A 424 6.27 19.37 -23.01
C ALA A 424 7.23 18.18 -22.80
N GLN A 425 8.37 18.42 -22.14
CA GLN A 425 9.37 17.37 -21.89
C GLN A 425 8.86 16.34 -20.87
N ILE A 426 8.13 16.78 -19.85
CA ILE A 426 7.51 15.88 -18.86
C ILE A 426 6.42 15.04 -19.53
N ILE A 427 5.57 15.66 -20.36
CA ILE A 427 4.54 14.96 -21.15
C ILE A 427 5.18 13.87 -22.01
N ASP A 428 6.24 14.19 -22.75
CA ASP A 428 6.93 13.21 -23.60
C ASP A 428 7.49 12.03 -22.80
N THR A 429 8.00 12.30 -21.60
CA THR A 429 8.53 11.27 -20.70
C THR A 429 7.43 10.34 -20.20
N LEU A 430 6.30 10.89 -19.76
CA LEU A 430 5.15 10.10 -19.33
C LEU A 430 4.49 9.34 -20.50
N MET A 431 4.49 9.88 -21.72
CA MET A 431 4.02 9.15 -22.90
C MET A 431 4.93 7.97 -23.27
N ARG A 432 6.26 8.09 -23.09
CA ARG A 432 7.17 6.94 -23.23
C ARG A 432 6.89 5.88 -22.16
N LEU A 433 6.60 6.30 -20.94
CA LEU A 433 6.25 5.41 -19.82
C LEU A 433 4.96 4.64 -20.11
N GLU A 434 3.91 5.31 -20.59
CA GLU A 434 2.65 4.70 -21.03
C GLU A 434 2.87 3.63 -22.11
N LYS A 435 3.75 3.90 -23.07
CA LYS A 435 4.08 2.93 -24.13
C LYS A 435 4.87 1.73 -23.61
N GLU A 436 5.75 1.94 -22.63
CA GLU A 436 6.54 0.85 -22.04
C GLU A 436 5.69 -0.04 -21.12
N TYR A 437 4.72 0.55 -20.42
CA TYR A 437 3.88 -0.13 -19.44
C TYR A 437 2.39 0.02 -19.79
N PRO A 438 1.86 -0.77 -20.74
CA PRO A 438 0.51 -0.61 -21.29
C PRO A 438 -0.63 -0.85 -20.30
N GLY A 439 -0.37 -1.46 -19.14
CA GLY A 439 -1.34 -1.60 -18.05
C GLY A 439 -1.29 -0.47 -17.00
N LEU A 440 -0.39 0.50 -17.17
CA LEU A 440 -0.18 1.57 -16.19
C LEU A 440 -1.28 2.64 -16.30
N GLU A 441 -2.24 2.58 -15.38
CA GLU A 441 -3.34 3.56 -15.33
C GLU A 441 -2.95 4.86 -14.60
N ARG A 442 -1.92 4.82 -13.74
CA ARG A 442 -1.77 5.84 -12.68
C ARG A 442 -0.33 6.18 -12.34
N VAL A 443 -0.08 7.48 -12.25
CA VAL A 443 1.20 8.07 -11.89
C VAL A 443 1.01 9.00 -10.71
N SER A 444 1.90 8.92 -9.73
CA SER A 444 1.95 9.88 -8.62
C SER A 444 3.05 10.90 -8.89
N VAL A 445 2.77 12.18 -8.67
CA VAL A 445 3.80 13.25 -8.72
C VAL A 445 3.85 13.99 -7.39
N SER A 446 5.05 14.15 -6.86
CA SER A 446 5.27 14.78 -5.55
C SER A 446 6.55 15.59 -5.54
N HIS A 447 6.80 16.26 -4.42
CA HIS A 447 8.07 16.94 -4.18
C HIS A 447 8.87 16.20 -3.11
N PRO A 448 10.21 16.21 -3.23
CA PRO A 448 11.12 15.65 -2.24
C PRO A 448 10.98 16.29 -0.86
N MET A 449 11.63 15.67 0.11
CA MET A 449 11.64 16.14 1.50
C MET A 449 12.20 17.56 1.63
N GLY A 450 11.59 18.35 2.50
CA GLY A 450 11.98 19.73 2.78
C GLY A 450 11.44 20.76 1.80
N ALA A 451 10.76 20.36 0.73
CA ALA A 451 10.08 21.26 -0.20
C ALA A 451 9.13 22.22 0.53
N SER A 452 9.17 23.51 0.19
CA SER A 452 8.27 24.49 0.82
C SER A 452 6.83 24.30 0.37
N GLU A 453 5.86 24.67 1.22
CA GLU A 453 4.44 24.63 0.87
C GLU A 453 4.16 25.45 -0.39
N SER A 454 4.74 26.66 -0.48
CA SER A 454 4.55 27.56 -1.63
C SER A 454 5.00 26.93 -2.94
N LEU A 455 6.18 26.29 -2.95
CA LEU A 455 6.70 25.60 -4.13
C LEU A 455 5.79 24.45 -4.51
N MET A 456 5.41 23.61 -3.54
CA MET A 456 4.56 22.45 -3.82
C MET A 456 3.22 22.86 -4.42
N LEU A 457 2.58 23.88 -3.87
CA LEU A 457 1.30 24.39 -4.38
C LEU A 457 1.44 24.91 -5.81
N GLU A 458 2.42 25.77 -6.07
CA GLU A 458 2.67 26.34 -7.39
C GLU A 458 2.92 25.24 -8.44
N GLN A 459 3.82 24.32 -8.15
CA GLN A 459 4.24 23.28 -9.08
C GLN A 459 3.15 22.25 -9.36
N LEU A 460 2.37 21.85 -8.34
CA LEU A 460 1.23 20.94 -8.52
C LEU A 460 0.10 21.57 -9.34
N GLU A 461 -0.15 22.87 -9.17
CA GLU A 461 -1.11 23.62 -9.97
C GLU A 461 -0.64 23.76 -11.43
N TRP A 462 0.65 24.07 -11.62
CA TRP A 462 1.25 24.16 -12.95
C TRP A 462 1.21 22.80 -13.69
N PHE A 463 1.57 21.71 -13.00
CA PHE A 463 1.48 20.35 -13.54
C PHE A 463 0.05 20.00 -13.95
N ALA A 464 -0.93 20.33 -13.11
CA ALA A 464 -2.33 20.06 -13.42
C ALA A 464 -2.85 20.86 -14.61
N THR A 465 -2.32 22.07 -14.82
CA THR A 465 -2.76 22.96 -15.89
C THR A 465 -2.13 22.60 -17.23
N GLU A 466 -0.84 22.25 -17.25
CA GLU A 466 -0.09 22.09 -18.50
C GLU A 466 0.21 20.62 -18.86
N VAL A 467 0.33 19.71 -17.89
CA VAL A 467 0.72 18.31 -18.12
C VAL A 467 -0.49 17.39 -18.16
N MET A 468 -1.33 17.39 -17.11
CA MET A 468 -2.47 16.46 -16.99
C MET A 468 -3.43 16.49 -18.21
N PRO A 469 -3.77 17.65 -18.82
CA PRO A 469 -4.72 17.70 -19.92
C PRO A 469 -4.28 16.95 -21.19
N ALA A 470 -2.97 16.74 -21.38
CA ALA A 470 -2.44 15.95 -22.49
C ALA A 470 -2.89 14.48 -22.44
N PHE A 471 -3.24 13.99 -21.24
CA PHE A 471 -3.70 12.62 -20.99
C PHE A 471 -5.22 12.54 -20.88
N THR A 472 -5.89 13.57 -20.34
CA THR A 472 -7.35 13.60 -20.20
C THR A 472 -8.09 13.80 -21.53
N ARG A 473 -7.53 14.56 -22.48
CA ARG A 473 -8.17 14.81 -23.79
C ARG A 473 -8.24 13.56 -24.65
N ARG A 474 -7.28 12.63 -24.48
CA ARG A 474 -7.20 11.38 -25.25
C ARG A 474 -8.26 10.35 -24.84
N SER A 475 -8.58 10.25 -23.55
CA SER A 475 -9.65 9.37 -23.06
C SER A 475 -11.04 9.76 -23.58
N ARG A 476 -11.23 11.04 -23.94
CA ARG A 476 -12.47 11.53 -24.57
C ARG A 476 -12.52 11.32 -26.08
N SER A 477 -11.38 11.36 -26.78
CA SER A 477 -11.34 11.14 -28.25
C SER A 477 -11.54 9.69 -28.67
N THR A 478 -11.28 8.72 -27.78
CA THR A 478 -11.58 7.29 -28.02
C THR A 478 -13.03 6.92 -27.64
N GLY A 479 -13.77 7.83 -27.01
CA GLY A 479 -15.17 7.68 -26.63
C GLY A 479 -16.05 8.75 -27.26
N ALA A 480 -16.19 8.75 -28.59
CA ALA A 480 -17.14 9.61 -29.29
C ALA A 480 -18.59 9.20 -28.96
N TRP A 481 -19.15 9.76 -27.89
CA TRP A 481 -20.60 9.83 -27.73
C TRP A 481 -21.12 10.95 -28.62
N ALA A 482 -21.59 10.58 -29.82
CA ALA A 482 -22.56 11.44 -30.50
C ALA A 482 -23.79 11.54 -29.58
N ARG A 483 -24.15 12.76 -29.17
CA ARG A 483 -25.47 12.98 -28.57
C ARG A 483 -26.50 12.60 -29.63
N ASP A 484 -27.30 11.60 -29.33
CA ASP A 484 -28.50 11.27 -30.10
C ASP A 484 -29.48 12.45 -29.96
N PRO A 485 -29.82 13.17 -31.05
CA PRO A 485 -30.75 14.29 -31.00
C PRO A 485 -32.20 13.88 -30.69
N SER A 486 -32.50 12.59 -30.55
CA SER A 486 -33.86 12.07 -30.40
C SER A 486 -34.34 11.87 -28.95
N LEU A 487 -33.52 12.14 -27.94
CA LEU A 487 -33.94 12.00 -26.54
C LEU A 487 -34.56 13.31 -26.01
N PRO A 488 -35.81 13.28 -25.52
CA PRO A 488 -36.48 14.47 -24.99
C PRO A 488 -35.87 14.92 -23.66
N ILE A 489 -35.81 16.24 -23.48
CA ILE A 489 -35.40 16.92 -22.26
C ILE A 489 -36.53 16.72 -21.23
N GLU A 490 -36.31 15.89 -20.21
CA GLU A 490 -37.16 15.89 -19.02
C GLU A 490 -36.79 17.11 -18.17
N THR A 491 -37.72 18.06 -18.13
CA THR A 491 -37.78 19.10 -17.11
C THR A 491 -38.63 18.61 -15.96
N ASP A 492 -38.06 18.57 -14.75
CA ASP A 492 -38.72 18.95 -13.50
C ASP A 492 -37.67 19.46 -12.49
#